data_AF-A0A1M6JEF9-F1
#
_entry.id   AF-A0A1M6JEF9-F1
#
_cell.length_a   1.000
_cell.length_b   1.000
_cell.length_c   1.000
_cell.angle_alpha   90.00
_cell.angle_beta   90.00
_cell.angle_gamma   90.00
#
_symmetry.space_group_name_H-M   'P 1'
#
loop_
_entity.id
_entity.type
_entity.pdbx_description
1 polymer ?
#
loop_
_entity_poly.entity_id
_entity_poly.type
_entity_poly.pdbx_seq_one_letter_code
_entity_poly.pdbx_strand_id
1 'polypeptide(L)'
;MRENNKKPLPWCPTKEQVHTIYVQVSTKTLRDEIFAAMQEHRKKSFDQIKNIKKLLHPEWVKIVKFLGIPNGYYAPDGFFDMPE
;
A
#
# COMPACT_ATOMS: atom_id res chain seq x y z
N MET A 1 -24.45 -1.11 17.87
CA MET A 1 -23.01 -1.46 17.91
C MET A 1 -22.52 -1.44 16.47
N ARG A 2 -21.76 -0.44 16.02
CA ARG A 2 -21.16 -0.48 14.68
C ARG A 2 -19.94 -1.39 14.78
N GLU A 3 -20.07 -2.63 14.31
CA GLU A 3 -18.94 -3.52 14.08
C GLU A 3 -17.85 -2.73 13.37
N ASN A 4 -16.71 -2.57 14.05
CA ASN A 4 -15.49 -2.09 13.43
C ASN A 4 -15.09 -3.14 12.39
N ASN A 5 -15.62 -3.01 11.16
CA ASN A 5 -15.28 -3.78 9.97
C ASN A 5 -13.86 -3.44 9.46
N LYS A 6 -12.93 -3.21 10.39
CA LYS A 6 -11.54 -2.95 10.06
C LYS A 6 -10.88 -4.30 9.81
N LYS A 7 -10.22 -4.46 8.67
CA LYS A 7 -9.46 -5.67 8.31
C LYS A 7 -8.00 -5.50 8.75
N PRO A 8 -7.25 -6.58 9.03
CA PRO A 8 -5.83 -6.46 9.29
C PRO A 8 -5.12 -5.88 8.05
N LEU A 9 -4.16 -4.98 8.26
CA LEU A 9 -3.30 -4.47 7.19
C LEU A 9 -2.54 -5.62 6.52
N PRO A 10 -2.55 -5.72 5.19
CA PRO A 10 -1.62 -6.60 4.50
C PRO A 10 -0.20 -6.02 4.62
N TRP A 11 0.75 -6.81 5.15
CA TRP A 11 2.18 -6.43 5.24
C TRP A 11 2.72 -6.07 3.85
N CYS A 12 2.40 -6.91 2.86
CA CYS A 12 3.03 -6.90 1.56
C CYS A 12 1.98 -7.04 0.44
N PRO A 13 1.13 -6.01 0.22
CA PRO A 13 0.06 -6.12 -0.76
C PRO A 13 0.64 -6.12 -2.18
N THR A 14 -0.01 -6.88 -3.06
CA THR A 14 0.35 -6.88 -4.48
C THR A 14 -0.25 -5.66 -5.19
N LYS A 15 0.36 -5.24 -6.29
CA LYS A 15 -0.21 -4.20 -7.17
C LYS A 15 -1.67 -4.48 -7.55
N GLU A 16 -2.04 -5.74 -7.75
CA GLU A 16 -3.41 -6.15 -8.04
C GLU A 16 -4.34 -5.98 -6.84
N GLN A 17 -3.90 -6.35 -5.63
CA GLN A 17 -4.70 -6.13 -4.41
C GLN A 17 -4.93 -4.64 -4.15
N VAL A 18 -3.88 -3.84 -4.34
CA VAL A 18 -3.92 -2.36 -4.28
C VAL A 18 -4.97 -1.86 -5.27
N HIS A 19 -4.91 -2.30 -6.52
CA HIS A 19 -5.89 -1.94 -7.54
C HIS A 19 -7.32 -2.33 -7.19
N THR A 20 -7.53 -3.54 -6.67
CA THR A 20 -8.86 -4.03 -6.24
C THR A 20 -9.42 -3.21 -5.08
N ILE A 21 -8.59 -2.82 -4.13
CA ILE A 21 -8.98 -1.99 -2.98
C ILE A 21 -9.31 -0.56 -3.43
N TYR A 22 -8.66 -0.09 -4.50
CA TYR A 22 -8.72 1.29 -4.97
C TYR A 22 -9.39 1.46 -6.34
N VAL A 23 -10.33 0.57 -6.70
CA VAL A 23 -11.09 0.60 -7.97
C VAL A 23 -11.74 1.96 -8.28
N GLN A 24 -11.95 2.80 -7.26
CA GLN A 24 -12.51 4.15 -7.41
C GLN A 24 -11.50 5.20 -7.94
N VAL A 25 -10.22 4.87 -8.06
CA VAL A 25 -9.15 5.76 -8.51
C VAL A 25 -8.71 5.35 -9.91
N SER A 26 -8.36 6.33 -10.75
CA SER A 26 -7.80 6.03 -12.07
C SER A 26 -6.55 5.15 -11.97
N THR A 27 -6.52 4.10 -12.77
CA THR A 27 -5.43 3.09 -12.81
C THR A 27 -4.06 3.72 -13.06
N LYS A 28 -4.03 4.85 -13.80
CA LYS A 28 -2.85 5.65 -14.06
C LYS A 28 -2.33 6.34 -12.79
N THR A 29 -3.18 7.08 -12.10
CA THR A 29 -2.82 7.78 -10.85
C THR A 29 -2.33 6.81 -9.79
N LEU A 30 -2.99 5.65 -9.66
CA LEU A 30 -2.57 4.62 -8.73
C LEU A 30 -1.19 4.06 -9.07
N ARG A 31 -0.92 3.83 -10.37
CA ARG A 31 0.37 3.35 -10.85
C ARG A 31 1.48 4.37 -10.60
N ASP A 32 1.23 5.64 -10.84
CA ASP A 32 2.18 6.73 -10.58
C ASP A 32 2.50 6.87 -9.09
N GLU A 33 1.50 6.77 -8.21
CA GLU A 33 1.71 6.84 -6.75
C GLU A 33 2.45 5.61 -6.20
N ILE A 34 2.08 4.42 -6.66
CA ILE A 34 2.81 3.19 -6.38
C ILE A 34 4.27 3.34 -6.79
N PHE A 35 4.51 3.92 -7.97
CA PHE A 35 5.84 4.13 -8.51
C PHE A 35 6.64 5.13 -7.66
N ALA A 36 6.05 6.27 -7.33
CA ALA A 36 6.66 7.30 -6.50
C ALA A 36 7.00 6.79 -5.10
N ALA A 37 6.11 6.00 -4.49
CA ALA A 37 6.34 5.36 -3.19
C ALA A 37 7.53 4.38 -3.25
N MET A 38 7.59 3.55 -4.29
CA MET A 38 8.70 2.60 -4.47
C MET A 38 10.04 3.29 -4.77
N GLN A 39 10.03 4.39 -5.52
CA GLN A 39 11.24 5.16 -5.83
C GLN A 39 11.80 5.84 -4.58
N GLU A 40 10.94 6.41 -3.74
CA GLU A 40 11.36 7.07 -2.50
C GLU A 40 11.93 6.08 -1.48
N HIS A 41 11.27 4.94 -1.27
CA HIS A 41 11.69 3.98 -0.24
C HIS A 41 12.85 3.08 -0.67
N ARG A 42 12.88 2.64 -1.94
CA ARG A 42 13.93 1.72 -2.39
C ARG A 42 15.06 2.41 -3.15
N LYS A 43 14.93 3.70 -3.49
CA LYS A 43 15.89 4.45 -4.32
C LYS A 43 16.25 3.71 -5.63
N LYS A 44 15.27 3.01 -6.20
CA LYS A 44 15.44 2.18 -7.41
C LYS A 44 15.00 2.90 -8.67
N SER A 45 15.61 2.52 -9.80
CA SER A 45 15.23 3.02 -11.13
C SER A 45 13.94 2.39 -11.65
N PHE A 46 13.31 3.03 -12.64
CA PHE A 46 12.01 2.60 -13.17
C PHE A 46 11.98 1.13 -13.61
N ASP A 47 13.03 0.66 -14.29
CA ASP A 47 13.12 -0.72 -14.77
C ASP A 47 13.15 -1.76 -13.64
N GLN A 48 13.74 -1.41 -12.50
CA GLN A 48 13.76 -2.28 -11.33
C GLN A 48 12.40 -2.31 -10.63
N ILE A 49 11.68 -1.19 -10.62
CA ILE A 49 10.37 -1.04 -9.97
C ILE A 49 9.25 -1.72 -10.78
N LYS A 50 9.35 -1.73 -12.13
CA LYS A 50 8.32 -2.32 -12.99
C LYS A 50 8.08 -3.80 -12.67
N ASN A 51 9.14 -4.53 -12.34
CA ASN A 51 9.12 -5.97 -12.07
C ASN A 51 8.71 -6.33 -10.64
N ILE A 52 8.65 -5.36 -9.72
CA ILE A 52 8.25 -5.60 -8.33
C ILE A 52 6.73 -5.78 -8.27
N LYS A 53 6.28 -6.94 -7.77
CA LYS A 53 4.85 -7.24 -7.59
C LYS A 53 4.31 -6.84 -6.22
N LYS A 54 5.16 -6.89 -5.18
CA LYS A 54 4.80 -6.66 -3.77
C LYS A 54 5.31 -5.30 -3.29
N LEU A 55 4.44 -4.56 -2.61
CA LEU A 55 4.79 -3.30 -1.96
C LEU A 55 5.19 -3.57 -0.51
N LEU A 56 6.23 -2.90 -0.03
CA LEU A 56 6.58 -2.89 1.38
C LEU A 56 5.52 -2.09 2.15
N HIS A 57 5.42 -2.39 3.44
CA HIS A 57 4.56 -1.68 4.37
C HIS A 57 4.67 -0.14 4.28
N PRO A 58 5.86 0.49 4.29
CA PRO A 58 5.98 1.94 4.12
C PRO A 58 5.42 2.47 2.78
N GLU A 59 5.63 1.73 1.69
CA GLU A 59 5.11 2.07 0.36
C GLU A 59 3.57 2.02 0.36
N TRP A 60 3.01 1.00 1.00
CA TRP A 60 1.56 0.84 1.18
C TRP A 60 0.94 1.94 2.04
N VAL A 61 1.55 2.28 3.18
CA VAL A 61 1.06 3.36 4.06
C VAL A 61 1.00 4.70 3.33
N LYS A 62 2.01 5.01 2.50
CA LYS A 62 2.04 6.23 1.71
C LYS A 62 0.86 6.30 0.73
N ILE A 63 0.57 5.19 0.04
CA ILE A 63 -0.56 5.07 -0.89
C ILE A 63 -1.90 5.22 -0.15
N VAL A 64 -2.09 4.53 0.99
CA VAL A 64 -3.30 4.63 1.81
C VAL A 64 -3.56 6.08 2.25
N LYS A 65 -2.50 6.77 2.70
CA LYS A 65 -2.56 8.17 3.14
C LYS A 65 -2.90 9.11 1.99
N PHE A 66 -2.28 8.94 0.83
CA PHE A 66 -2.56 9.72 -0.37
C PHE A 66 -4.03 9.61 -0.79
N LEU A 67 -4.58 8.40 -0.75
CA LEU A 67 -5.95 8.13 -1.18
C LEU A 67 -7.01 8.63 -0.19
N GLY A 68 -6.60 9.16 0.97
CA GLY A 68 -7.53 9.73 1.96
C GLY A 68 -8.52 8.71 2.52
N ILE A 69 -8.22 7.43 2.41
CA ILE A 69 -9.16 6.36 2.76
C ILE A 69 -9.21 6.28 4.30
N PRO A 70 -10.40 6.38 4.90
CA PRO A 70 -10.54 6.18 6.33
C PRO A 70 -10.03 4.78 6.65
N ASN A 71 -9.13 4.66 7.64
CA ASN A 71 -8.47 3.43 8.07
C ASN A 71 -9.47 2.28 8.38
N GLY A 72 -10.02 1.68 7.33
CA GLY A 72 -10.75 0.41 7.30
C GLY A 72 -9.79 -0.76 7.34
N TYR A 73 -8.49 -0.47 7.42
CA TYR A 73 -7.46 -1.39 7.83
C TYR A 73 -6.86 -0.90 9.15
N TYR A 74 -6.58 -1.83 10.05
CA TYR A 74 -5.86 -1.54 11.29
C TYR A 74 -4.53 -2.29 11.30
N ALA A 75 -3.50 -1.65 11.82
CA ALA A 75 -2.31 -2.36 12.24
C ALA A 75 -2.63 -3.00 13.59
N PRO A 76 -2.53 -4.33 13.75
CA PRO A 76 -2.52 -4.91 15.07
C PRO A 76 -1.30 -4.39 15.86
N ASP A 77 -1.42 -4.22 17.17
CA ASP A 77 -0.28 -3.91 18.04
C ASP A 77 0.88 -4.90 17.77
N GLY A 78 2.09 -4.37 17.55
CA GLY A 78 3.27 -5.16 17.20
C GLY A 78 3.46 -5.46 15.70
N PHE A 79 2.54 -5.05 14.82
CA PHE A 79 2.69 -5.23 13.35
C PHE A 79 3.82 -4.38 12.76
N PHE A 80 4.24 -3.32 13.47
CA PHE A 80 5.32 -2.43 13.04
C PHE A 80 6.69 -2.82 13.60
N ASP A 81 6.74 -3.74 14.58
CA ASP A 81 7.94 -4.10 15.34
C ASP A 81 8.49 -5.49 15.00
N MET A 82 8.02 -6.14 13.93
CA MET A 82 8.54 -7.44 13.52
C MET A 82 9.82 -7.27 12.69
N PRO A 83 10.98 -7.79 13.13
CA PRO A 83 12.22 -7.70 12.37
C PRO A 83 12.15 -8.53 11.07
N GLU A 84 12.94 -8.07 10.10
CA GLU A 84 13.03 -8.49 8.69
C GLU A 84 13.22 -10.00 8.44
#